data_AF-A0A939BDA3-F1
#
_entry.id   AF-A0A939BDA3-F1
#
_cell.length_a   1.000
_cell.length_b   1.000
_cell.length_c   1.000
_cell.angle_alpha   90.00
_cell.angle_beta   90.00
_cell.angle_gamma   90.00
#
_symmetry.space_group_name_H-M   'P 1'
#
loop_
_entity.id
_entity.type
_entity.pdbx_description
1 polymer ?
#
loop_
_entity_poly.entity_id
_entity_poly.type
_entity_poly.pdbx_seq_one_letter_code
_entity_poly.pdbx_strand_id
1 'polypeptide(L)'
;MFPGDSETKYFRVRVSYHDKITVHYKATIRPGYEKLAEVLKVRVKLLSTGETMYDGLMRDMPESLTHKFASQKSTTDELYYEITAYLDTSVGNDYQNNDLIADFKWWVEETGNLDDSPQTGDTSNILLWAVLAAGSLGMIIILLVTRRRKEDEENV
;
A
#
# COMPACT_ATOMS: atom_id res chain seq x y z
N MET A 1 -6.03 26.16 -5.42
CA MET A 1 -7.03 26.41 -4.36
C MET A 1 -7.10 27.91 -4.13
N PHE A 2 -8.30 28.45 -3.91
CA PHE A 2 -8.55 29.82 -3.49
C PHE A 2 -8.65 29.91 -1.96
N PRO A 3 -8.46 31.11 -1.36
CA PRO A 3 -8.73 31.32 0.06
C PRO A 3 -10.15 30.87 0.44
N GLY A 4 -10.27 30.03 1.46
CA GLY A 4 -11.52 29.38 1.88
C GLY A 4 -11.79 28.01 1.25
N ASP A 5 -11.04 27.60 0.23
CA ASP A 5 -11.16 26.25 -0.32
C ASP A 5 -10.65 25.20 0.66
N SER A 6 -11.23 24.01 0.57
CA SER A 6 -10.72 22.81 1.23
C SER A 6 -10.83 21.61 0.30
N GLU A 7 -9.86 20.71 0.39
CA GLU A 7 -9.83 19.44 -0.32
C GLU A 7 -9.59 18.32 0.69
N THR A 8 -10.50 17.36 0.74
CA THR A 8 -10.43 16.21 1.64
C THR A 8 -10.19 14.93 0.84
N LYS A 9 -9.22 14.13 1.29
CA LYS A 9 -8.91 12.81 0.75
C LYS A 9 -8.84 11.77 1.86
N TYR A 10 -9.27 10.55 1.51
CA TYR A 10 -9.32 9.42 2.43
C TYR A 10 -8.29 8.37 2.03
N PHE A 11 -7.55 7.87 3.02
CA PHE A 11 -6.54 6.82 2.83
C PHE A 11 -6.80 5.68 3.80
N ARG A 12 -6.77 4.45 3.30
CA ARG A 12 -6.88 3.24 4.13
C ARG A 12 -5.54 2.53 4.16
N VAL A 13 -4.95 2.43 5.35
CA VAL A 13 -3.73 1.66 5.60
C VAL A 13 -4.12 0.41 6.35
N ARG A 14 -3.88 -0.75 5.76
CA ARG A 14 -4.12 -2.05 6.39
C ARG A 14 -2.81 -2.57 6.95
N VAL A 15 -2.81 -2.93 8.22
CA VAL A 15 -1.62 -3.45 8.91
C VAL A 15 -1.97 -4.76 9.58
N SER A 16 -1.28 -5.83 9.18
CA SER A 16 -1.37 -7.15 9.80
C SER A 16 -0.19 -7.32 10.75
N TYR A 17 -0.47 -7.62 12.01
CA TYR A 17 0.53 -7.61 13.06
C TYR A 17 0.19 -8.52 14.23
N HIS A 18 1.22 -8.87 14.98
CA HIS A 18 1.14 -9.44 16.33
C HIS A 18 1.87 -8.55 17.32
N ASP A 19 1.63 -8.74 18.61
CA ASP A 19 2.21 -7.95 19.70
C ASP A 19 1.96 -6.43 19.53
N LYS A 20 3.00 -5.60 19.65
CA LYS A 20 2.89 -4.14 19.66
C LYS A 20 3.47 -3.56 18.38
N ILE A 21 2.76 -2.61 17.79
CA ILE A 21 3.26 -1.86 16.63
C ILE A 21 2.98 -0.37 16.76
N THR A 22 3.83 0.43 16.15
CA THR A 22 3.70 1.87 16.00
C THR A 22 3.68 2.20 14.51
N VAL A 23 2.55 2.72 14.03
CA VAL A 23 2.42 3.24 12.66
C VAL A 23 2.74 4.72 12.69
N HIS A 24 3.72 5.10 11.90
CA HIS A 24 4.11 6.48 11.67
C HIS A 24 3.50 6.99 10.37
N TYR A 25 3.17 8.28 10.36
CA TYR A 25 2.73 9.03 9.20
C TYR A 25 3.52 10.34 9.09
N LYS A 26 3.92 10.70 7.87
CA LYS A 26 4.52 12.00 7.56
C LYS A 26 4.01 12.52 6.22
N ALA A 27 3.67 13.80 6.18
CA ALA A 27 3.55 14.54 4.93
C ALA A 27 4.84 15.32 4.68
N THR A 28 5.46 15.15 3.50
CA THR A 28 6.67 15.86 3.12
C THR A 28 6.42 16.68 1.87
N ILE A 29 6.63 17.99 1.94
CA ILE A 29 6.54 18.88 0.77
C ILE A 29 7.72 18.59 -0.15
N ARG A 30 7.45 18.49 -1.46
CA ARG A 30 8.52 18.29 -2.44
C ARG A 30 9.36 19.56 -2.60
N PRO A 31 10.68 19.43 -2.82
CA PRO A 31 11.54 20.58 -3.10
C PRO A 31 10.99 21.41 -4.28
N GLY A 32 10.92 22.73 -4.10
CA GLY A 32 10.39 23.68 -5.09
C GLY A 32 8.90 24.00 -4.96
N TYR A 33 8.20 23.45 -3.96
CA TYR A 33 6.77 23.64 -3.70
C TYR A 33 6.47 24.23 -2.32
N GLU A 34 7.45 24.91 -1.70
CA GLU A 34 7.39 25.36 -0.32
C GLU A 34 6.55 26.63 -0.14
N LYS A 35 6.39 27.44 -1.19
CA LYS A 35 5.79 28.78 -1.05
C LYS A 35 4.36 28.73 -0.52
N LEU A 36 3.53 27.85 -1.07
CA LEU A 36 2.15 27.71 -0.63
C LEU A 36 2.04 27.04 0.76
N ALA A 37 3.06 26.33 1.21
CA ALA A 37 3.07 25.65 2.52
C ALA A 37 3.10 26.63 3.71
N GLU A 38 3.49 27.88 3.47
CA GLU A 38 3.49 28.96 4.48
C GLU A 38 2.08 29.32 4.95
N VAL A 39 1.07 29.04 4.12
CA VAL A 39 -0.34 29.41 4.37
C VAL A 39 -1.32 28.25 4.25
N LEU A 40 -0.98 27.20 3.50
CA LEU A 40 -1.79 25.99 3.39
C LEU A 40 -1.75 25.23 4.71
N LYS A 41 -2.93 25.02 5.29
CA LYS A 41 -3.11 24.20 6.47
C LYS A 41 -3.48 22.78 6.06
N VAL A 42 -3.09 21.82 6.88
CA VAL A 42 -3.47 20.42 6.74
C VAL A 42 -4.00 19.91 8.06
N ARG A 43 -5.14 19.23 7.98
CA ARG A 43 -5.74 18.51 9.08
C ARG A 43 -5.65 17.02 8.78
N VAL A 44 -5.12 16.26 9.74
CA VAL A 44 -4.99 14.81 9.67
C VAL A 44 -5.80 14.23 10.80
N LYS A 45 -6.85 13.49 10.44
CA LYS A 45 -7.71 12.78 11.37
C LYS A 45 -7.61 11.29 11.14
N LEU A 46 -7.59 10.54 12.22
CA LEU A 46 -7.73 9.10 12.21
C LEU A 46 -9.18 8.74 12.53
N LEU A 47 -9.95 8.38 11.51
CA LEU A 47 -11.36 8.03 11.65
C LEU A 47 -11.58 6.74 12.44
N SER A 48 -10.60 5.84 12.45
CA SER A 48 -10.67 4.59 13.23
C SER A 48 -10.79 4.86 14.74
N THR A 49 -10.22 5.96 15.24
CA THR A 49 -10.27 6.36 16.66
C THR A 49 -11.06 7.65 16.90
N GLY A 50 -11.36 8.41 15.85
CA GLY A 50 -11.94 9.76 15.94
C GLY A 50 -10.92 10.85 16.33
N GLU A 51 -9.64 10.52 16.43
CA GLU A 51 -8.59 11.43 16.88
C GLU A 51 -8.16 12.40 15.75
N THR A 52 -8.01 13.69 16.08
CA THR A 52 -7.31 14.64 15.19
C THR A 52 -5.83 14.61 15.53
N MET A 53 -5.04 13.92 14.70
CA MET A 53 -3.60 13.74 14.92
C MET A 53 -2.81 15.03 14.68
N TYR A 54 -3.29 15.88 13.78
CA TYR A 54 -2.66 17.16 13.45
C TYR A 54 -3.66 18.14 12.84
N ASP A 55 -3.55 19.41 13.18
CA ASP A 55 -4.29 20.51 12.55
C ASP A 55 -3.43 21.78 12.57
N GLY A 56 -2.77 22.10 11.45
CA GLY A 56 -1.77 23.16 11.41
C GLY A 56 -1.21 23.46 10.02
N LEU A 57 -0.22 24.35 9.95
CA LEU A 57 0.44 24.70 8.69
C LEU A 57 1.22 23.53 8.12
N MET A 58 1.13 23.31 6.81
CA MET A 58 1.83 22.19 6.18
C MET A 58 3.36 22.29 6.31
N ARG A 59 3.90 23.51 6.37
CA ARG A 59 5.32 23.77 6.64
C ARG A 59 5.76 23.33 8.05
N ASP A 60 4.85 23.37 9.02
CA ASP A 60 5.12 23.08 10.43
C ASP A 60 4.72 21.63 10.78
N MET A 61 4.57 20.77 9.77
CA MET A 61 4.31 19.34 9.95
C MET A 61 5.46 18.70 10.73
N PRO A 62 5.19 17.99 11.84
CA PRO A 62 6.23 17.31 12.61
C PRO A 62 6.89 16.17 11.82
N GLU A 63 8.03 15.71 12.33
CA GLU A 63 8.80 14.61 11.72
C GLU A 63 8.00 13.31 11.59
N SER A 64 7.12 13.01 12.54
CA SER A 64 6.12 11.95 12.36
C SER A 64 4.93 12.13 13.30
N LEU A 65 3.74 11.80 12.81
CA LEU A 65 2.56 11.53 13.62
C LEU A 65 2.49 10.02 13.88
N THR A 66 2.23 9.60 15.11
CA THR A 66 2.29 8.19 15.49
C THR A 66 0.95 7.69 15.99
N HIS A 67 0.58 6.47 15.64
CA HIS A 67 -0.50 5.76 16.27
C HIS A 67 -0.07 4.34 16.66
N LYS A 68 -0.39 3.94 17.89
CA LYS A 68 0.12 2.72 18.53
C LYS A 68 -1.00 1.71 18.72
N PHE A 69 -0.68 0.45 18.47
CA PHE A 69 -1.59 -0.67 18.63
C PHE A 69 -0.91 -1.83 19.34
N ALA A 70 -1.74 -2.68 19.93
CA ALA A 70 -1.27 -3.90 20.57
C ALA A 70 -2.33 -5.00 20.45
N SER A 71 -1.91 -6.19 20.06
CA SER A 71 -2.73 -7.39 20.03
C SER A 71 -1.90 -8.59 20.48
N GLN A 72 -2.48 -9.44 21.33
CA GLN A 72 -1.81 -10.68 21.76
C GLN A 72 -1.84 -11.79 20.70
N LYS A 73 -2.66 -11.62 19.66
CA LYS A 73 -2.81 -12.57 18.55
C LYS A 73 -2.60 -11.82 17.24
N SER A 74 -2.14 -12.54 16.21
CA SER A 74 -2.13 -12.04 14.83
C SER A 74 -3.51 -11.49 14.49
N THR A 75 -3.55 -10.22 14.09
CA THR A 75 -4.76 -9.49 13.73
C THR A 75 -4.46 -8.56 12.56
N THR A 76 -5.52 -8.03 11.94
CA THR A 76 -5.39 -7.04 10.88
C THR A 76 -6.28 -5.86 11.18
N ASP A 77 -5.68 -4.70 11.38
CA ASP A 77 -6.38 -3.45 11.63
C ASP A 77 -6.35 -2.55 10.38
N GLU A 78 -7.42 -1.78 10.23
CA GLU A 78 -7.57 -0.81 9.15
C GLU A 78 -7.60 0.62 9.69
N LEU A 79 -6.62 1.41 9.27
CA LEU A 79 -6.45 2.79 9.67
C LEU A 79 -6.99 3.69 8.57
N TYR A 80 -8.10 4.37 8.89
CA TYR A 80 -8.77 5.28 7.97
C TYR A 80 -8.34 6.70 8.28
N TYR A 81 -7.48 7.25 7.44
CA TYR A 81 -7.02 8.63 7.53
C TYR A 81 -7.91 9.54 6.68
N GLU A 82 -8.43 10.60 7.29
CA GLU A 82 -9.01 11.76 6.60
C GLU A 82 -7.96 12.88 6.61
N ILE A 83 -7.48 13.24 5.42
CA ILE A 83 -6.51 14.32 5.25
C ILE A 83 -7.23 15.45 4.51
N THR A 84 -7.37 16.59 5.18
CA THR A 84 -7.98 17.79 4.61
C THR A 84 -6.92 18.87 4.47
N ALA A 85 -6.59 19.25 3.24
CA ALA A 85 -5.83 20.45 2.95
C ALA A 85 -6.81 21.63 2.83
N TYR A 86 -6.51 22.77 3.43
CA TYR A 86 -7.40 23.92 3.38
C TYR A 86 -6.65 25.26 3.48
N LEU A 87 -7.21 26.28 2.85
CA LEU A 87 -6.71 27.66 2.92
C LEU A 87 -7.64 28.51 3.76
N ASP A 88 -7.06 29.30 4.64
CA ASP A 88 -7.79 30.30 5.41
C ASP A 88 -8.30 31.42 4.48
N THR A 89 -9.43 32.05 4.81
CA THR A 89 -9.96 33.18 4.02
C THR A 89 -9.11 34.45 4.17
N SER A 90 -8.25 34.50 5.19
CA SER A 90 -7.27 35.57 5.41
C SER A 90 -6.07 35.53 4.46
N VAL A 91 -5.92 34.49 3.65
CA VAL A 91 -4.80 34.36 2.71
C VAL A 91 -4.95 35.35 1.56
N GLY A 92 -3.92 36.19 1.35
CA GLY A 92 -3.88 37.16 0.26
C GLY A 92 -3.52 36.55 -1.09
N ASN A 93 -3.58 37.38 -2.14
CA ASN A 93 -3.34 36.95 -3.53
C ASN A 93 -1.88 36.59 -3.84
N ASP A 94 -0.94 36.86 -2.93
CA ASP A 94 0.49 36.56 -3.11
C ASP A 94 0.78 35.07 -3.34
N TYR A 95 -0.16 34.20 -2.95
CA TYR A 95 -0.06 32.76 -3.09
C TYR A 95 -0.86 32.21 -4.28
N GLN A 96 -1.55 33.07 -5.04
CA GLN A 96 -2.32 32.66 -6.20
C GLN A 96 -1.42 32.05 -7.29
N ASN A 97 -1.91 31.01 -7.97
CA ASN A 97 -1.18 30.26 -8.99
C ASN A 97 0.10 29.55 -8.51
N ASN A 98 0.31 29.45 -7.18
CA ASN A 98 1.33 28.55 -6.65
C ASN A 98 0.73 27.15 -6.45
N ASP A 99 1.56 26.16 -6.73
CA ASP A 99 1.23 24.76 -6.48
C ASP A 99 1.93 24.28 -5.20
N LEU A 100 1.33 23.31 -4.54
CA LEU A 100 1.98 22.51 -3.50
C LEU A 100 1.85 21.04 -3.85
N ILE A 101 2.98 20.35 -3.90
CA ILE A 101 3.03 18.90 -4.03
C ILE A 101 3.66 18.33 -2.77
N ALA A 102 2.97 17.36 -2.16
CA ALA A 102 3.46 16.66 -0.99
C ALA A 102 3.32 15.15 -1.15
N ASP A 103 4.29 14.43 -0.59
CA ASP A 103 4.28 12.98 -0.49
C ASP A 103 3.83 12.56 0.89
N PHE A 104 2.84 11.67 0.95
CA PHE A 104 2.32 11.08 2.17
C PHE A 104 2.96 9.70 2.36
N LYS A 105 3.62 9.50 3.49
CA LYS A 105 4.38 8.29 3.80
C LYS A 105 3.86 7.68 5.09
N TRP A 106 3.68 6.36 5.06
CA TRP A 106 3.39 5.54 6.24
C TRP A 106 4.49 4.50 6.40
N TRP A 107 4.93 4.25 7.63
CA TRP A 107 5.89 3.19 7.94
C TRP A 107 5.66 2.65 9.36
N VAL A 108 6.20 1.47 9.64
CA VAL A 108 6.10 0.81 10.95
C VAL A 108 7.50 0.72 11.56
N GLU A 109 7.61 1.02 12.86
CA GLU A 109 8.88 0.93 13.59
C GLU A 109 9.25 -0.53 13.87
N GLU A 110 8.31 -1.33 14.36
CA GLU A 110 8.51 -2.73 14.73
C GLU A 110 8.24 -3.70 13.57
N THR A 111 9.08 -3.66 12.53
CA THR A 111 8.88 -4.51 11.33
C THR A 111 8.90 -6.02 11.60
N GLY A 112 9.53 -6.45 12.70
CA GLY A 112 9.54 -7.87 13.12
C GLY A 112 8.23 -8.36 13.75
N ASN A 113 7.30 -7.45 14.02
CA ASN A 113 5.97 -7.73 14.56
C ASN A 113 4.88 -7.71 13.48
N LEU A 114 5.27 -7.48 12.22
CA LEU A 114 4.38 -7.58 11.08
C LEU A 114 4.20 -9.05 10.73
N ASP A 115 2.94 -9.45 10.58
CA ASP A 115 2.64 -10.77 10.04
C ASP A 115 3.17 -10.87 8.60
N ASP A 116 3.55 -12.08 8.19
CA ASP A 116 4.02 -12.32 6.82
C ASP A 116 3.04 -11.73 5.81
N SER A 117 3.59 -11.05 4.81
CA SER A 117 2.79 -10.45 3.74
C SER A 117 1.88 -11.52 3.13
N PRO A 118 0.62 -11.20 2.81
CA PRO A 118 -0.27 -12.16 2.17
C PRO A 118 0.46 -12.74 0.95
N GLN A 119 0.51 -14.07 0.83
CA GLN A 119 1.12 -14.75 -0.32
C GLN A 119 0.43 -14.27 -1.60
N THR A 120 0.99 -13.26 -2.26
CA THR A 120 0.57 -12.85 -3.59
C THR A 120 1.30 -13.73 -4.59
N GLY A 121 0.73 -14.91 -4.86
CA GLY A 121 1.30 -15.87 -5.80
C GLY A 121 0.70 -17.25 -5.57
N ASP A 122 -0.08 -17.71 -6.53
CA ASP A 122 -0.70 -19.03 -6.49
C ASP A 122 0.35 -20.10 -6.78
N THR A 123 1.07 -20.54 -5.74
CA THR A 123 2.00 -21.69 -5.83
C THR A 123 1.29 -23.02 -6.14
N SER A 124 -0.04 -23.04 -6.09
CA SER A 124 -0.88 -24.23 -6.22
C SER A 124 -0.92 -24.81 -7.63
N ASN A 125 -0.54 -24.04 -8.66
CA ASN A 125 -0.63 -24.50 -10.06
C ASN A 125 0.62 -25.25 -10.57
N ILE A 126 1.79 -25.08 -9.96
CA ILE A 126 3.05 -25.63 -10.50
C ILE A 126 3.04 -27.17 -10.49
N LEU A 127 2.56 -27.77 -9.40
CA LEU A 127 2.44 -29.23 -9.26
C LEU A 127 1.45 -29.81 -10.29
N LEU A 128 0.35 -29.11 -10.53
CA LEU A 128 -0.68 -29.53 -11.47
C LEU A 128 -0.15 -29.54 -12.91
N TRP A 129 0.55 -28.47 -13.32
CA TRP A 129 1.22 -28.40 -14.62
C TRP A 129 2.34 -29.44 -14.78
N ALA A 130 3.11 -29.72 -13.72
CA ALA A 130 4.16 -30.74 -13.74
C ALA A 130 3.59 -32.15 -13.95
N VAL A 131 2.49 -32.49 -13.27
CA VAL A 131 1.80 -33.77 -13.45
C VAL A 131 1.23 -33.91 -14.86
N LEU A 132 0.65 -32.83 -15.40
CA LEU A 132 0.09 -32.80 -16.76
C LEU A 132 1.17 -32.97 -17.83
N ALA A 133 2.33 -32.34 -17.65
CA ALA A 133 3.49 -32.49 -18.53
C ALA A 133 4.06 -33.93 -18.48
N ALA A 134 4.21 -34.51 -17.29
CA ALA A 134 4.70 -35.88 -17.14
C ALA A 134 3.73 -36.91 -17.77
N GLY A 135 2.42 -36.74 -17.57
CA GLY A 135 1.40 -37.62 -18.14
C GLY A 135 1.36 -37.56 -19.67
N SER A 136 1.46 -36.37 -20.26
CA SER A 136 1.49 -36.20 -21.72
C SER A 136 2.76 -36.78 -22.35
N LEU A 137 3.92 -36.59 -21.72
CA LEU A 137 5.17 -37.20 -22.18
C LEU A 137 5.11 -38.73 -22.14
N GLY A 138 4.54 -39.31 -21.07
CA GLY A 138 4.34 -40.75 -20.95
C GLY A 138 3.47 -41.31 -22.07
N MET A 139 2.36 -40.64 -22.39
CA MET A 139 1.48 -41.03 -23.52
C MET A 139 2.21 -40.97 -24.86
N ILE A 140 3.01 -39.93 -25.11
CA ILE A 140 3.80 -39.81 -26.35
C ILE A 140 4.79 -40.97 -26.48
N ILE A 141 5.49 -41.33 -25.40
CA ILE A 141 6.44 -42.44 -25.41
C ILE A 141 5.73 -43.78 -25.72
N ILE A 142 4.57 -44.03 -25.10
CA ILE A 142 3.78 -45.25 -25.36
C ILE A 142 3.33 -45.31 -26.82
N LEU A 143 2.86 -44.19 -27.39
CA LEU A 143 2.46 -44.12 -28.79
C LEU A 143 3.64 -44.37 -29.74
N LEU A 144 4.83 -43.84 -29.44
CA LEU A 144 6.02 -44.06 -30.25
C LEU A 144 6.49 -45.53 -30.20
N VAL A 145 6.46 -46.16 -29.03
CA VAL A 145 6.85 -47.56 -28.88
C VAL A 145 5.85 -48.49 -29.57
N THR A 146 4.55 -48.26 -29.40
CA THR A 146 3.51 -49.07 -30.06
C THR A 146 3.52 -48.91 -31.58
N ARG A 147 3.81 -47.71 -32.08
CA ARG A 147 3.96 -47.45 -33.52
C ARG A 147 5.19 -48.16 -34.10
N ARG A 148 6.35 -48.11 -33.44
CA ARG A 148 7.56 -48.85 -33.88
C ARG A 148 7.32 -50.35 -33.94
N ARG A 149 6.67 -50.93 -32.93
CA ARG A 149 6.37 -52.37 -32.91
C ARG A 149 5.42 -52.80 -34.04
N LYS A 150 4.48 -51.93 -34.45
CA LYS A 150 3.61 -52.19 -35.61
C LYS A 150 4.36 -52.07 -36.94
N GLU A 151 5.26 -51.10 -37.07
CA GLU A 151 6.12 -50.96 -38.26
C GLU A 151 7.09 -52.16 -38.41
N ASP A 152 7.49 -52.80 -37.30
CA ASP A 152 8.30 -54.03 -37.29
C ASP A 152 7.49 -55.30 -37.63
N GLU A 153 6.18 -55.33 -37.36
CA GLU A 153 5.28 -56.45 -37.70
C GLU A 153 4.79 -56.40 -39.16
N GLU A 154 4.75 -55.22 -39.79
CA GLU A 154 4.29 -55.03 -41.18
C GLU A 154 5.42 -55.24 -42.22
N ASN A 155 6.69 -55.27 -41.79
CA ASN A 155 7.88 -55.47 -42.64
C ASN A 155 8.47 -56.91 -42.57
N VAL A 156 7.71 -57.90 -42.11
CA VAL A 156 8.09 -59.34 -42.06
C VAL A 156 7.35 -60.16 -43.10
#